data_AF-A0A0B6YC59-F1
#
_entry.id   AF-A0A0B6YC59-F1
#
_cell.length_a   1.000
_cell.length_b   1.000
_cell.length_c   1.000
_cell.angle_alpha   90.00
_cell.angle_beta   90.00
_cell.angle_gamma   90.00
#
_symmetry.space_group_name_H-M   'P 1'
#
loop_
_entity.id
_entity.type
_entity.pdbx_description
1 polymer ?
#
loop_
_entity_poly.entity_id
_entity_poly.type
_entity_poly.pdbx_seq_one_letter_code
_entity_poly.pdbx_strand_id
1 'polypeptide(L)'
;GTHQALDNIAVRIHTAQKDIRNRVYQSTAINASFPILPGIKTYLPHLSSRPDWLIPKIKISKNRTNVNFVIGIPSIRRPVEIYVLNTLQSLFSGMSDKEKDETLIILCIAEPWNETYVTHIVGELQVRFHAEISQGLL
;
A
#
# COMPACT_ATOMS: atom_id res chain seq x y z
N GLY A 1 2.54 36.55 31.35
CA GLY A 1 3.80 35.80 31.48
C GLY A 1 3.79 34.53 30.65
N THR A 2 2.92 33.58 30.97
CA THR A 2 2.90 32.22 30.39
C THR A 2 2.20 32.11 29.04
N HIS A 3 1.09 32.85 28.81
CA HIS A 3 0.33 32.77 27.55
C HIS A 3 1.15 33.25 26.33
N GLN A 4 1.86 34.37 26.49
CA GLN A 4 2.72 34.95 25.45
C GLN A 4 3.93 34.06 25.11
N ALA A 5 4.38 33.22 26.07
CA ALA A 5 5.45 32.25 25.82
C ALA A 5 4.98 31.07 24.96
N LEU A 6 3.72 30.63 25.12
CA LEU A 6 3.13 29.57 24.31
C LEU A 6 2.86 30.03 22.87
N ASP A 7 2.40 31.28 22.70
CA ASP A 7 2.19 31.88 21.38
C ASP A 7 3.51 31.99 20.60
N ASN A 8 4.60 32.37 21.28
CA ASN A 8 5.94 32.43 20.69
C ASN A 8 6.47 31.04 20.28
N ILE A 9 6.12 29.98 21.02
CA ILE A 9 6.48 28.60 20.65
C ILE A 9 5.68 28.15 19.43
N ALA A 10 4.39 28.42 19.37
CA ALA A 10 3.54 28.09 18.24
C ALA A 10 4.02 28.76 16.94
N VAL A 11 4.39 30.04 17.00
CA VAL A 11 4.96 30.79 15.86
C VAL A 11 6.29 30.19 15.40
N ARG A 12 7.17 29.80 16.34
CA ARG A 12 8.45 29.16 16.01
C ARG A 12 8.28 27.78 15.41
N ILE A 13 7.33 26.98 15.88
CA ILE A 13 7.02 25.66 15.30
C ILE A 13 6.48 25.84 13.88
N HIS A 14 5.56 26.78 13.66
CA HIS A 14 5.00 27.03 12.35
C HIS A 14 6.05 27.54 11.35
N THR A 15 6.97 28.39 11.81
CA THR A 15 8.09 28.90 11.00
C THR A 15 9.07 27.78 10.68
N ALA A 16 9.44 26.94 11.66
CA ALA A 16 10.32 25.80 11.44
C ALA A 16 9.70 24.77 10.47
N GLN A 17 8.40 24.50 10.57
CA GLN A 17 7.68 23.65 9.62
C GLN A 17 7.70 24.22 8.19
N LYS A 18 7.53 25.54 8.06
CA LYS A 18 7.58 26.24 6.77
C LYS A 18 8.99 26.19 6.16
N ASP A 19 10.02 26.34 6.99
CA ASP A 19 11.42 26.26 6.58
C ASP A 19 11.83 24.84 6.18
N ILE A 20 11.40 23.81 6.92
CA ILE A 20 11.62 22.40 6.56
C ILE A 20 10.95 22.11 5.21
N ARG A 21 9.71 22.56 5.03
CA ARG A 21 8.98 22.41 3.77
C ARG A 21 9.70 23.10 2.61
N ASN A 22 10.18 24.32 2.82
CA ASN A 22 10.94 25.07 1.80
C ASN A 22 12.30 24.41 1.49
N ARG A 23 12.98 23.83 2.48
CA ARG A 23 14.24 23.09 2.26
C ARG A 23 14.01 21.78 1.51
N VAL A 24 12.91 21.07 1.76
CA VAL A 24 12.53 19.88 0.97
C VAL A 24 12.27 20.26 -0.50
N TYR A 25 11.70 21.44 -0.76
CA TYR A 25 11.56 21.97 -2.13
C TYR A 25 12.88 22.44 -2.75
N GLN A 26 13.84 22.90 -1.95
CA GLN A 26 15.16 23.36 -2.43
C GLN A 26 16.18 22.23 -2.56
N SER A 27 16.09 21.14 -1.79
CA SER A 27 16.98 19.97 -1.93
C SER A 27 16.72 19.17 -3.20
N THR A 28 15.59 19.40 -3.87
CA THR A 28 15.30 18.91 -5.23
C THR A 28 15.98 19.75 -6.32
N ALA A 29 16.71 20.83 -5.98
CA ALA A 29 17.60 21.53 -6.92
C ALA A 29 18.92 20.77 -7.13
N ILE A 30 18.83 19.48 -7.40
CA ILE A 30 19.80 18.76 -8.21
C ILE A 30 19.42 19.05 -9.65
N ASN A 31 20.36 19.57 -10.45
CA ASN A 31 20.22 19.86 -11.88
C ASN A 31 20.07 18.57 -12.72
N ALA A 32 19.03 17.80 -12.42
CA ALA A 32 18.39 16.88 -13.32
C ALA A 32 16.93 17.34 -13.29
N SER A 33 16.46 17.95 -14.38
CA SER A 33 15.05 18.25 -14.59
C SER A 33 14.30 16.92 -14.67
N PHE A 34 14.01 16.32 -13.51
CA PHE A 34 13.11 15.19 -13.41
C PHE A 34 11.74 15.70 -13.84
N PRO A 35 11.11 15.13 -14.88
CA PRO A 35 9.77 15.50 -15.24
C PRO A 35 8.88 15.29 -14.00
N ILE A 36 8.12 16.32 -13.63
CA ILE A 36 7.09 16.19 -12.59
C ILE A 36 6.10 15.15 -13.13
N LEU A 37 6.23 13.92 -12.64
CA LEU A 37 5.35 12.83 -13.05
C LEU A 37 3.93 13.19 -12.58
N PRO A 38 2.91 13.09 -13.45
CA PRO A 38 1.56 13.39 -13.03
C PRO A 38 1.18 12.44 -11.88
N GLY A 39 0.75 13.02 -10.76
CA GLY A 39 0.36 12.24 -9.59
C GLY A 39 -0.91 11.43 -9.84
N ILE A 40 -1.25 10.52 -8.92
CA ILE A 40 -2.42 9.64 -9.03
C ILE A 40 -3.73 10.39 -9.32
N LYS A 41 -3.89 11.61 -8.78
CA LYS A 41 -5.07 12.45 -9.00
C LYS A 41 -5.19 13.02 -10.41
N THR A 42 -4.08 13.07 -11.16
CA THR A 42 -4.09 13.48 -12.56
C THR A 42 -4.69 12.40 -13.44
N TYR A 43 -4.35 11.13 -13.16
CA TYR A 43 -4.84 9.98 -13.93
C TYR A 43 -6.19 9.46 -13.40
N LEU A 44 -6.45 9.61 -12.11
CA LEU A 44 -7.66 9.16 -11.43
C LEU A 44 -8.41 10.35 -10.78
N PRO A 45 -8.88 11.32 -11.57
CA PRO A 45 -9.47 12.56 -11.04
C PRO A 45 -10.73 12.31 -10.20
N HIS A 46 -11.48 11.24 -10.51
CA HIS A 46 -12.68 10.84 -9.78
C HIS A 46 -12.40 10.41 -8.33
N LEU A 47 -11.15 10.06 -7.98
CA LEU A 47 -10.77 9.77 -6.59
C LEU A 47 -10.62 11.03 -5.74
N SER A 48 -10.57 12.21 -6.35
CA SER A 48 -10.48 13.47 -5.60
C SER A 48 -11.74 13.75 -4.77
N SER A 49 -12.90 13.26 -5.21
CA SER A 49 -14.16 13.38 -4.48
C SER A 49 -14.40 12.22 -3.50
N ARG A 50 -13.61 11.14 -3.58
CA ARG A 50 -13.75 9.92 -2.76
C ARG A 50 -12.38 9.39 -2.33
N PRO A 51 -11.68 10.08 -1.40
CA PRO A 51 -10.36 9.65 -0.93
C PRO A 51 -10.41 8.34 -0.12
N ASP A 52 -11.57 8.00 0.43
CA ASP A 52 -11.86 6.75 1.13
C ASP A 52 -11.70 5.51 0.23
N TRP A 53 -11.85 5.65 -1.09
CA TRP A 53 -11.69 4.55 -2.04
C TRP A 53 -10.26 4.07 -2.20
N LEU A 54 -9.28 4.85 -1.75
CA LEU A 54 -7.87 4.47 -1.74
C LEU A 54 -7.48 3.72 -0.47
N ILE A 55 -8.37 3.63 0.51
CA ILE A 55 -8.10 2.97 1.79
C ILE A 55 -8.60 1.53 1.69
N PRO A 56 -7.72 0.53 1.87
CA PRO A 56 -8.15 -0.87 1.85
C PRO A 56 -9.06 -1.16 3.05
N LYS A 57 -10.22 -1.77 2.81
CA LYS A 57 -11.14 -2.21 3.88
C LYS A 57 -10.52 -3.27 4.79
N ILE A 58 -9.64 -4.12 4.24
CA ILE A 58 -8.94 -5.18 4.95
C ILE A 58 -7.47 -5.10 4.58
N LYS A 59 -6.60 -5.04 5.59
CA LYS A 59 -5.14 -5.12 5.43
C LYS A 59 -4.62 -6.25 6.31
N ILE A 60 -4.15 -7.31 5.68
CA ILE A 60 -3.38 -8.37 6.33
C ILE A 60 -1.95 -8.17 5.85
N SER A 61 -1.03 -7.88 6.77
CA SER A 61 0.37 -7.69 6.42
C SER A 61 1.24 -7.82 7.66
N LYS A 62 2.45 -8.32 7.48
CA LYS A 62 3.49 -8.33 8.52
C LYS A 62 4.47 -7.16 8.42
N ASN A 63 4.13 -6.13 7.64
CA ASN A 63 5.01 -4.99 7.33
C ASN A 63 6.40 -5.44 6.85
N ARG A 64 6.42 -6.45 5.98
CA ARG A 64 7.65 -6.98 5.38
C ARG A 64 8.33 -5.88 4.56
N THR A 65 9.64 -5.73 4.75
CA THR A 65 10.49 -4.76 4.05
C THR A 65 11.74 -5.46 3.50
N ASN A 66 12.56 -4.75 2.74
CA ASN A 66 13.84 -5.26 2.18
C ASN A 66 13.67 -6.47 1.26
N VAL A 67 12.67 -6.42 0.37
CA VAL A 67 12.45 -7.42 -0.70
C VAL A 67 13.02 -6.90 -2.02
N ASN A 68 13.44 -7.81 -2.89
CA ASN A 68 13.91 -7.49 -4.23
C ASN A 68 12.74 -7.32 -5.22
N PHE A 69 11.62 -8.04 -4.98
CA PHE A 69 10.47 -8.03 -5.86
C PHE A 69 9.17 -7.77 -5.11
N VAL A 70 8.29 -6.97 -5.73
CA VAL A 70 6.90 -6.78 -5.29
C VAL A 70 5.96 -7.16 -6.42
N ILE A 71 5.07 -8.11 -6.17
CA ILE A 71 4.12 -8.62 -7.16
C ILE A 71 2.71 -8.19 -6.75
N GLY A 72 2.07 -7.35 -7.56
CA GLY A 72 0.67 -6.99 -7.39
C GLY A 72 -0.24 -7.96 -8.14
N ILE A 73 -1.15 -8.64 -7.44
CA ILE A 73 -2.15 -9.51 -8.03
C ILE A 73 -3.53 -8.86 -7.89
N PRO A 74 -4.14 -8.33 -8.95
CA PRO A 74 -5.53 -7.89 -8.92
C PRO A 74 -6.48 -9.07 -9.14
N SER A 75 -7.56 -9.11 -8.38
CA SER A 75 -8.61 -10.12 -8.50
C SER A 75 -9.99 -9.51 -8.37
N ILE A 76 -10.95 -10.03 -9.13
CA ILE A 76 -12.38 -9.75 -9.03
C ILE A 76 -13.14 -11.08 -9.05
N ARG A 77 -14.38 -11.06 -8.58
CA ARG A 77 -15.23 -12.24 -8.53
C ARG A 77 -15.45 -12.78 -9.95
N ARG A 78 -15.35 -14.10 -10.07
CA ARG A 78 -15.67 -14.85 -11.29
C ARG A 78 -16.73 -15.90 -10.96
N PRO A 79 -17.62 -16.25 -11.91
CA PRO A 79 -18.75 -17.15 -11.62
C PRO A 79 -18.38 -18.61 -11.39
N VAL A 80 -17.27 -19.07 -11.99
CA VAL A 80 -16.94 -20.49 -12.10
C VAL A 80 -15.95 -20.93 -11.02
N GLU A 81 -14.75 -20.34 -11.00
CA GLU A 81 -13.74 -20.64 -9.99
C GLU A 81 -13.06 -19.39 -9.45
N ILE A 82 -12.57 -19.51 -8.23
CA ILE A 82 -11.77 -18.49 -7.56
C ILE A 82 -10.33 -18.62 -8.07
N TYR A 83 -10.06 -17.99 -9.23
CA TYR A 83 -8.74 -18.05 -9.88
C TYR A 83 -7.59 -17.62 -8.96
N VAL A 84 -7.83 -16.66 -8.05
CA VAL A 84 -6.78 -16.14 -7.16
C VAL A 84 -6.17 -17.22 -6.27
N LEU A 85 -6.95 -18.18 -5.77
CA LEU A 85 -6.42 -19.24 -4.90
C LEU A 85 -5.50 -20.16 -5.70
N ASN A 86 -5.91 -20.53 -6.92
CA ASN A 86 -5.11 -21.37 -7.80
C ASN A 86 -3.84 -20.63 -8.27
N THR A 87 -3.94 -19.34 -8.61
CA THR A 87 -2.79 -18.51 -8.97
C THR A 87 -1.77 -18.44 -7.85
N LEU A 88 -2.20 -18.17 -6.61
CA LEU A 88 -1.31 -18.12 -5.45
C LEU A 88 -0.66 -19.48 -5.20
N GLN A 89 -1.43 -20.57 -5.28
CA GLN A 89 -0.90 -21.92 -5.12
C GLN A 89 0.21 -22.21 -6.14
N SER A 90 -0.04 -21.96 -7.42
CA SER A 90 0.96 -22.17 -8.48
C SER A 90 2.20 -21.29 -8.29
N LEU A 91 2.00 -20.04 -7.87
CA LEU A 91 3.11 -19.11 -7.63
C LEU A 91 3.97 -19.57 -6.45
N PHE A 92 3.37 -19.88 -5.29
CA PHE A 92 4.10 -20.33 -4.11
C PHE A 92 4.77 -21.69 -4.30
N SER A 93 4.15 -22.61 -5.04
CA SER A 93 4.76 -23.90 -5.36
C SER A 93 5.88 -23.78 -6.41
N GLY A 94 5.85 -22.76 -7.24
CA GLY A 94 6.89 -22.50 -8.25
C GLY A 94 8.11 -21.72 -7.73
N MET A 95 8.01 -21.09 -6.56
CA MET A 95 9.11 -20.33 -5.95
C MET A 95 9.96 -21.19 -5.03
N SER A 96 11.28 -21.04 -5.16
CA SER A 96 12.24 -21.51 -4.16
C SER A 96 12.13 -20.71 -2.86
N ASP A 97 12.65 -21.25 -1.76
CA ASP A 97 12.64 -20.56 -0.46
C ASP A 97 13.37 -19.21 -0.53
N LYS A 98 14.46 -19.13 -1.29
CA LYS A 98 15.17 -17.86 -1.53
C LYS A 98 14.29 -16.84 -2.26
N GLU A 99 13.57 -17.23 -3.30
CA GLU A 99 12.68 -16.32 -4.03
C GLU A 99 11.52 -15.85 -3.15
N LYS A 100 10.98 -16.74 -2.30
CA LYS A 100 9.99 -16.37 -1.27
C LYS A 100 10.57 -15.39 -0.26
N ASP A 101 11.83 -15.53 0.14
CA ASP A 101 12.51 -14.60 1.05
C ASP A 101 12.75 -13.21 0.44
N GLU A 102 12.89 -13.14 -0.88
CA GLU A 102 13.16 -11.89 -1.59
C GLU A 102 11.90 -11.23 -2.20
N THR A 103 10.70 -11.76 -1.93
CA THR A 103 9.45 -11.30 -2.57
C THR A 103 8.40 -10.83 -1.54
N LEU A 104 7.61 -9.83 -1.93
CA LEU A 104 6.34 -9.46 -1.30
C LEU A 104 5.22 -9.54 -2.35
N ILE A 105 4.15 -10.27 -2.06
CA ILE A 105 2.95 -10.32 -2.90
C ILE A 105 1.87 -9.46 -2.26
N ILE A 106 1.28 -8.57 -3.05
CA ILE A 106 0.16 -7.72 -2.65
C ILE A 106 -1.07 -8.15 -3.43
N LEU A 107 -2.03 -8.76 -2.74
CA LEU A 107 -3.29 -9.17 -3.33
C LEU A 107 -4.35 -8.06 -3.18
N CYS A 108 -4.92 -7.61 -4.30
CA CYS A 108 -6.04 -6.68 -4.34
C CYS A 108 -7.32 -7.41 -4.76
N ILE A 109 -8.31 -7.47 -3.86
CA ILE A 109 -9.65 -8.01 -4.15
C ILE A 109 -10.59 -6.85 -4.44
N ALA A 110 -10.82 -6.55 -5.72
CA ALA A 110 -11.58 -5.39 -6.18
C ALA A 110 -13.09 -5.67 -6.24
N GLU A 111 -13.66 -6.17 -5.13
CA GLU A 111 -15.09 -6.44 -4.95
C GLU A 111 -15.68 -5.61 -3.80
N PRO A 112 -15.62 -4.25 -3.88
CA PRO A 112 -15.92 -3.37 -2.74
C PRO A 112 -17.38 -3.45 -2.27
N TRP A 113 -18.29 -3.94 -3.12
CA TRP A 113 -19.73 -4.07 -2.90
C TRP A 113 -20.15 -5.46 -2.40
N ASN A 114 -19.24 -6.45 -2.36
CA ASN A 114 -19.55 -7.84 -2.03
C ASN A 114 -18.73 -8.32 -0.82
N GLU A 115 -19.11 -7.86 0.37
CA GLU A 115 -18.39 -8.14 1.61
C GLU A 115 -18.38 -9.64 1.97
N THR A 116 -19.46 -10.35 1.65
CA THR A 116 -19.54 -11.81 1.84
C THR A 116 -18.49 -12.53 1.00
N TYR A 117 -18.33 -12.16 -0.27
CA TYR A 117 -17.29 -12.73 -1.13
C TYR A 117 -15.90 -12.41 -0.60
N VAL A 118 -15.63 -11.14 -0.26
CA VAL A 118 -14.32 -10.73 0.27
C VAL A 118 -13.97 -11.50 1.55
N THR A 119 -14.92 -11.61 2.47
CA THR A 119 -14.73 -12.35 3.74
C THR A 119 -14.47 -13.83 3.49
N HIS A 120 -15.21 -14.45 2.56
CA HIS A 120 -14.98 -15.83 2.16
C HIS A 120 -13.57 -16.04 1.59
N ILE A 121 -13.11 -15.16 0.70
CA ILE A 121 -11.74 -15.24 0.15
C ILE A 121 -10.71 -15.08 1.26
N VAL A 122 -10.88 -14.11 2.15
CA VAL A 122 -9.95 -13.90 3.27
C VAL A 122 -9.87 -15.14 4.16
N GLY A 123 -10.99 -15.79 4.46
CA GLY A 123 -11.02 -17.05 5.20
C GLY A 123 -10.24 -18.17 4.49
N GLU A 124 -10.49 -18.36 3.19
CA GLU A 124 -9.75 -19.36 2.40
C GLU A 124 -8.25 -19.07 2.35
N LEU A 125 -7.84 -17.80 2.24
CA LEU A 125 -6.43 -17.40 2.26
C LEU A 125 -5.78 -17.72 3.61
N GLN A 126 -6.45 -17.40 4.72
CA GLN A 126 -5.96 -17.68 6.07
C GLN A 126 -5.79 -19.18 6.35
N VAL A 127 -6.66 -20.01 5.77
CA VAL A 127 -6.58 -21.48 5.92
C VAL A 127 -5.51 -22.06 5.02
N ARG A 128 -5.51 -21.74 3.71
CA ARG A 128 -4.66 -22.39 2.71
C ARG A 128 -3.22 -21.87 2.70
N PHE A 129 -3.03 -20.58 2.97
CA PHE A 129 -1.73 -19.89 2.88
C PHE A 129 -1.31 -19.31 4.24
N HIS A 130 -1.66 -20.00 5.32
CA HIS A 130 -1.31 -19.58 6.68
C HIS A 130 0.20 -19.33 6.83
N ALA A 131 1.02 -20.21 6.26
CA ALA A 131 2.48 -20.10 6.35
C ALA A 131 2.98 -18.82 5.66
N GLU A 132 2.59 -18.58 4.41
CA GLU A 132 2.99 -17.42 3.62
C GLU A 132 2.53 -16.10 4.26
N ILE A 133 1.31 -16.07 4.79
CA ILE A 133 0.77 -14.92 5.55
C ILE A 133 1.56 -14.71 6.85
N SER A 134 1.88 -15.79 7.56
CA SER A 134 2.61 -15.70 8.84
C SER A 134 4.03 -15.16 8.65
N GLN A 135 4.67 -15.50 7.52
CA GLN A 135 5.99 -15.03 7.10
C GLN A 135 5.96 -13.65 6.41
N GLY A 136 4.77 -13.09 6.18
CA GLY A 136 4.59 -11.80 5.53
C GLY A 136 4.90 -11.79 4.04
N LEU A 137 4.95 -12.95 3.39
CA LEU A 137 5.10 -13.07 1.94
C LEU A 137 3.85 -12.57 1.21
N LEU A 138 2.67 -12.80 1.78
CA LEU A 138 1.35 -12.35 1.29
C LEU A 138 0.68 -11.40 2.30
#